data_AF-K2RDE3-F1
#
_entry.id   AF-K2RDE3-F1
#
_cell.length_a   1.000
_cell.length_b   1.000
_cell.length_c   1.000
_cell.angle_alpha   90.00
_cell.angle_beta   90.00
_cell.angle_gamma   90.00
#
_symmetry.space_group_name_H-M   'P 1'
#
loop_
_entity.id
_entity.type
_entity.pdbx_description
1 polymer ?
#
loop_
_entity_poly.entity_id
_entity_poly.type
_entity_poly.pdbx_seq_one_letter_code
_entity_poly.pdbx_strand_id
1 'polypeptide(L)'
;MAKLEFNLENVQKCICKTCPVQANSACVKSKQMKVQEMMPKLIAGEMAPKPEMIPGLYCAHGKTMCADVDFEEMCQCNECPLWEEYDLSNGEPMGYYCRDGEAI
;
A
#
# COMPACT_ATOMS: atom_id res chain seq x y z
N MET A 1 -12.13 -3.53 -14.41
CA MET A 1 -10.85 -3.82 -13.73
C MET A 1 -11.11 -4.76 -12.56
N ALA A 2 -10.18 -5.66 -12.26
CA ALA A 2 -10.33 -6.56 -11.12
C ALA A 2 -10.11 -5.75 -9.84
N LYS A 3 -11.10 -5.75 -8.94
CA LYS A 3 -10.98 -5.07 -7.65
C LYS A 3 -9.97 -5.83 -6.79
N LEU A 4 -8.91 -5.16 -6.33
CA LEU A 4 -7.96 -5.81 -5.42
C LEU A 4 -8.64 -6.05 -4.07
N GLU A 5 -8.77 -7.31 -3.68
CA GLU A 5 -9.28 -7.64 -2.35
C GLU A 5 -8.26 -7.28 -1.27
N PHE A 6 -8.73 -6.65 -0.20
CA PHE A 6 -7.89 -6.38 0.97
C PHE A 6 -7.83 -7.61 1.89
N ASN A 7 -6.80 -8.43 1.73
CA ASN A 7 -6.55 -9.61 2.54
C ASN A 7 -5.06 -9.76 2.88
N LEU A 8 -4.71 -10.61 3.86
CA LEU A 8 -3.34 -10.76 4.33
C LEU A 8 -2.37 -11.28 3.25
N GLU A 9 -2.85 -12.10 2.32
CA GLU A 9 -2.05 -12.63 1.22
C GLU A 9 -1.61 -11.49 0.28
N ASN A 10 -2.56 -10.68 -0.16
CA ASN A 10 -2.33 -9.52 -1.00
C ASN A 10 -1.46 -8.47 -0.27
N VAL A 11 -1.68 -8.30 1.03
CA VAL A 11 -0.84 -7.47 1.90
C VAL A 11 0.62 -7.89 1.84
N GLN A 12 0.89 -9.19 1.99
CA GLN A 12 2.26 -9.71 1.99
C GLN A 12 2.93 -9.62 0.62
N LYS A 13 2.18 -9.84 -0.45
CA LYS A 13 2.67 -9.73 -1.84
C LYS A 13 3.10 -8.30 -2.19
N CYS A 14 2.43 -7.30 -1.63
CA CYS A 14 2.60 -5.90 -2.06
C CYS A 14 2.95 -4.91 -0.96
N ILE A 15 3.50 -5.40 0.15
CA ILE A 15 4.12 -4.51 1.13
C ILE A 15 5.37 -3.88 0.48
N CYS A 16 5.28 -2.59 0.14
CA CYS A 16 6.43 -1.87 -0.38
C CYS A 16 7.55 -1.87 0.68
N LYS A 17 8.66 -2.57 0.39
CA LYS A 17 9.86 -2.54 1.25
C LYS A 17 10.55 -1.17 1.16
N THR A 18 10.50 -0.58 -0.02
CA THR A 18 11.01 0.75 -0.34
C THR A 18 9.93 1.50 -1.10
N CYS A 19 9.58 2.69 -0.63
CA CYS A 19 8.62 3.56 -1.29
C CYS A 19 9.20 4.99 -1.21
N PRO A 20 9.91 5.47 -2.24
CA PRO A 20 10.63 6.75 -2.22
C PRO A 20 9.76 7.93 -1.77
N VAL A 21 8.54 7.97 -2.30
CA VAL A 21 7.45 8.91 -1.92
C VAL A 21 7.16 8.96 -0.41
N GLN A 22 7.43 7.88 0.33
CA GLN A 22 7.18 7.74 1.77
C GLN A 22 8.48 7.75 2.60
N ALA A 23 9.67 7.75 1.98
CA ALA A 23 10.94 7.54 2.66
C ALA A 23 11.21 8.60 3.76
N ASN A 24 10.75 9.82 3.53
CA ASN A 24 10.93 10.94 4.44
C ASN A 24 9.72 11.24 5.34
N SER A 25 8.59 10.55 5.14
CA SER A 25 7.37 10.77 5.93
C SER A 25 7.52 10.24 7.36
N ALA A 26 7.35 11.12 8.34
CA ALA A 26 7.30 10.75 9.75
C ALA A 26 6.01 10.00 10.08
N CYS A 27 4.89 10.37 9.45
CA CYS A 27 3.62 9.66 9.58
C CYS A 27 3.73 8.20 9.11
N VAL A 28 4.38 7.96 7.96
CA VAL A 28 4.58 6.60 7.45
C VAL A 28 5.49 5.81 8.37
N LYS A 29 6.62 6.36 8.82
CA LYS A 29 7.53 5.69 9.77
C LYS A 29 6.81 5.28 11.06
N SER A 30 6.00 6.18 11.63
CA SER A 30 5.22 5.88 12.84
C SER A 30 4.21 4.75 12.61
N LYS A 31 3.51 4.76 11.48
CA LYS A 31 2.55 3.71 11.14
C LYS A 31 3.24 2.38 10.80
N GLN A 32 4.41 2.38 10.15
CA GLN A 32 5.19 1.17 9.87
C GLN A 32 5.64 0.45 11.15
N MET A 33 6.07 1.19 12.17
CA MET A 33 6.39 0.62 13.49
C MET A 33 5.17 -0.07 14.10
N LYS A 34 4.00 0.57 14.03
CA LYS A 34 2.73 -0.01 14.49
C LYS A 34 2.36 -1.28 13.72
N VAL A 35 2.56 -1.32 12.40
CA VAL A 35 2.38 -2.54 11.60
C VAL A 35 3.27 -3.64 12.14
N GLN A 36 4.56 -3.38 12.33
CA GLN A 36 5.50 -4.40 12.83
C GLN A 36 5.06 -4.98 14.19
N GLU A 37 4.55 -4.15 15.10
CA GLU A 37 4.00 -4.61 16.38
C GLU A 37 2.73 -5.47 16.22
N MET A 38 1.90 -5.18 15.21
CA MET A 38 0.64 -5.87 14.96
C MET A 38 0.80 -7.11 14.06
N MET A 39 1.87 -7.20 13.26
CA MET A 39 2.10 -8.30 12.31
C MET A 39 2.02 -9.69 12.94
N PRO A 40 2.57 -9.96 14.15
CA PRO A 40 2.41 -11.26 14.79
C PRO A 40 0.93 -11.63 15.02
N LYS A 41 0.11 -10.67 15.43
CA LYS A 41 -1.34 -10.87 15.67
C LYS A 41 -2.12 -11.05 14.38
N LEU A 42 -1.73 -10.33 13.32
CA LEU A 42 -2.29 -10.49 11.98
C LEU A 42 -2.00 -11.89 11.42
N ILE A 43 -0.76 -12.37 11.58
CA ILE A 43 -0.34 -13.71 11.12
C ILE A 43 -1.01 -14.82 11.95
N ALA A 44 -1.17 -14.62 13.26
CA ALA A 44 -1.85 -15.56 14.15
C ALA A 44 -3.38 -15.59 13.94
N GLY A 45 -3.94 -14.71 13.11
CA GLY A 45 -5.39 -14.62 12.88
C GLY A 45 -6.16 -14.02 14.07
N GLU A 46 -5.47 -13.47 15.06
CA GLU A 46 -6.08 -12.79 16.22
C GLU A 46 -6.63 -11.40 15.85
N MET A 47 -6.21 -10.88 14.71
CA MET A 47 -6.59 -9.57 14.20
C MET A 47 -6.75 -9.61 12.68
N ALA A 48 -7.82 -8.98 12.17
CA ALA A 48 -7.95 -8.74 10.74
C ALA A 48 -7.15 -7.51 10.33
N PRO A 49 -6.39 -7.53 9.22
CA PRO A 49 -5.76 -6.33 8.71
C PRO A 49 -6.85 -5.32 8.35
N LYS A 50 -6.55 -4.03 8.51
CA LYS A 50 -7.38 -2.95 7.96
C LYS A 50 -6.54 -2.01 7.10
N PRO A 51 -7.10 -1.39 6.06
CA PRO A 51 -6.35 -0.50 5.17
C PRO A 51 -5.64 0.65 5.90
N GLU A 52 -6.24 1.18 6.97
CA GLU A 52 -5.69 2.32 7.73
C GLU A 52 -4.43 1.95 8.52
N MET A 53 -4.25 0.65 8.77
CA MET A 53 -3.17 0.10 9.57
C MET A 53 -1.91 -0.12 8.76
N ILE A 54 -2.00 -0.35 7.44
CA ILE A 54 -0.87 -0.81 6.62
C ILE A 54 -0.50 0.28 5.60
N PRO A 55 0.32 1.28 6.00
CA PRO A 55 0.95 2.20 5.06
C PRO A 55 1.90 1.42 4.15
N GLY A 56 1.43 1.05 2.97
CA GLY A 56 2.23 0.21 2.07
C GLY A 56 1.42 -0.49 0.99
N LEU A 57 0.10 -0.64 1.16
CA LEU A 57 -0.82 -1.16 0.15
C LEU A 57 -1.57 -0.09 -0.63
N TYR A 58 -1.06 1.14 -0.56
CA TYR A 58 -1.59 2.27 -1.31
C TYR A 58 -1.54 2.06 -2.84
N CYS A 59 -0.77 1.08 -3.31
CA CYS A 59 -0.71 0.71 -4.72
C CYS A 59 -1.99 0.13 -5.30
N ALA A 60 -2.96 -0.26 -4.47
CA ALA A 60 -4.12 -0.97 -4.99
C ALA A 60 -5.44 -0.67 -4.28
N HIS A 61 -5.44 0.01 -3.12
CA HIS A 61 -6.70 0.24 -2.39
C HIS A 61 -6.86 1.66 -1.82
N GLY A 62 -5.94 2.61 -2.04
CA GLY A 62 -6.26 3.97 -1.63
C GLY A 62 -5.18 5.04 -1.74
N LYS A 63 -5.63 6.24 -1.39
CA LYS A 63 -4.83 7.44 -1.22
C LYS A 63 -4.13 7.43 0.14
N THR A 64 -2.89 7.88 0.18
CA THR A 64 -2.14 8.06 1.43
C THR A 64 -2.95 8.88 2.45
N MET A 65 -2.93 8.42 3.70
CA MET A 65 -3.47 9.17 4.83
C MET A 65 -2.42 10.08 5.48
N CYS A 66 -1.16 9.97 5.05
CA CYS A 66 -0.06 10.78 5.53
C CYS A 66 0.10 12.00 4.61
N ALA A 67 0.02 13.20 5.21
CA ALA A 67 0.10 14.48 4.49
C ALA A 67 1.54 14.93 4.23
N ASP A 68 2.53 14.29 4.86
CA ASP A 68 3.97 14.55 4.75
C ASP A 68 4.67 13.59 3.77
N VAL A 69 3.91 13.06 2.82
CA VAL A 69 4.38 12.22 1.71
C VAL A 69 4.80 13.13 0.56
N ASP A 70 5.94 12.83 -0.04
CA ASP A 70 6.54 13.65 -1.09
C ASP A 70 6.17 13.08 -2.47
N PHE A 71 5.23 13.73 -3.14
CA PHE A 71 4.76 13.32 -4.47
C PHE A 71 5.62 13.82 -5.64
N GLU A 72 6.74 14.51 -5.38
CA GLU A 72 7.77 14.70 -6.42
C GLU A 72 8.45 13.38 -6.77
N GLU A 73 8.48 12.44 -5.83
CA GLU A 73 8.93 11.07 -6.03
C GLU A 73 7.78 10.16 -6.52
N MET A 74 8.12 9.16 -7.33
CA MET A 74 7.12 8.22 -7.86
C MET A 74 6.80 7.10 -6.87
N CYS A 75 5.53 6.68 -6.88
CA CYS A 75 5.14 5.43 -6.22
C CYS A 75 5.59 4.25 -7.07
N GLN A 76 6.51 3.44 -6.54
CA GLN A 76 7.04 2.23 -7.19
C GLN A 76 6.08 1.05 -7.08
N CYS A 77 4.79 1.32 -7.26
CA CYS A 77 3.77 0.30 -7.18
C CYS A 77 3.99 -0.80 -8.23
N ASN A 78 4.73 -0.53 -9.31
CA ASN A 78 4.93 -1.45 -10.44
C ASN A 78 5.79 -2.64 -10.06
N GLU A 79 6.41 -2.60 -8.89
CA GLU A 79 7.15 -3.71 -8.30
C GLU A 79 6.22 -4.65 -7.48
N CYS A 80 4.95 -4.29 -7.27
CA CYS A 80 3.94 -5.14 -6.64
C CYS A 80 3.42 -6.18 -7.66
N PRO A 81 3.58 -7.50 -7.41
CA PRO A 81 3.10 -8.54 -8.32
C PRO A 81 1.59 -8.47 -8.58
N LEU A 82 0.81 -7.94 -7.63
CA LEU A 82 -0.64 -7.77 -7.82
C LEU A 82 -0.97 -6.77 -8.94
N TRP A 83 -0.03 -5.90 -9.33
CA TRP A 83 -0.23 -4.99 -10.45
C TRP A 83 -0.47 -5.79 -11.74
N GLU A 84 0.35 -6.80 -12.02
CA GLU A 84 0.13 -7.70 -13.18
C GLU A 84 -1.04 -8.66 -12.95
N GLU A 85 -1.16 -9.26 -11.76
CA GLU A 85 -2.22 -10.25 -11.46
C GLU A 85 -3.65 -9.67 -11.61
N TYR A 86 -3.83 -8.38 -11.32
CA TYR A 86 -5.13 -7.69 -11.37
C TYR A 86 -5.28 -6.73 -12.56
N ASP A 87 -4.33 -6.76 -13.50
CA ASP A 87 -4.33 -5.91 -14.70
C ASP A 87 -4.42 -4.40 -14.38
N LEU A 88 -3.76 -3.97 -13.28
CA LEU A 88 -3.81 -2.57 -12.84
C LEU A 88 -3.03 -1.64 -13.79
N SER A 89 -2.20 -2.15 -14.70
CA SER A 89 -1.41 -1.34 -15.66
C SER A 89 -2.26 -0.68 -16.71
N ASN A 90 -3.43 -1.25 -16.97
CA ASN A 90 -4.43 -0.68 -17.86
C ASN A 90 -5.40 0.26 -17.10
N GLY A 91 -5.18 0.47 -15.79
CA GLY A 91 -6.01 1.28 -14.92
C GLY A 91 -5.59 2.73 -14.81
N GLU A 92 -6.58 3.64 -14.78
CA GLU A 92 -6.34 5.05 -14.48
C GLU A 92 -6.59 5.31 -12.99
N PRO A 93 -5.65 5.99 -12.29
CA PRO A 93 -4.41 6.60 -12.76
C PRO A 93 -3.20 5.64 -12.76
N MET A 94 -2.40 5.60 -13.83
CA MET A 94 -1.20 4.75 -13.89
C MET A 94 -0.15 5.12 -12.83
N GLY A 95 0.22 4.17 -11.98
CA GLY A 95 1.38 4.26 -11.08
C GLY A 95 1.30 5.22 -9.89
N TYR A 96 0.23 6.02 -9.77
CA TYR A 96 0.05 7.01 -8.69
C TYR A 96 -1.13 6.70 -7.76
N TYR A 97 -1.44 5.43 -7.55
CA TYR A 97 -2.58 5.03 -6.70
C TYR A 97 -2.49 5.59 -5.27
N CYS A 98 -1.27 5.67 -4.75
CA CYS A 98 -0.96 6.30 -3.48
C CYS A 98 -1.35 7.78 -3.35
N ARG A 99 -1.42 8.52 -4.47
CA ARG A 99 -1.77 9.95 -4.52
C ARG A 99 -3.23 10.13 -4.88
N ASP A 100 -3.65 9.40 -5.89
CA ASP A 100 -4.88 9.67 -6.64
C ASP A 100 -6.00 8.65 -6.31
N GLY A 101 -5.71 7.58 -5.57
CA GLY A 101 -6.69 6.60 -5.11
C GLY A 101 -6.63 5.27 -5.86
N GLU A 102 -7.69 4.48 -5.81
CA GLU A 102 -7.79 3.19 -6.51
C GLU A 102 -7.88 3.38 -8.04
N ALA A 103 -7.38 2.40 -8.81
CA ALA A 103 -7.58 2.34 -10.26
C ALA A 103 -9.06 2.08 -10.58
N ILE A 104 -9.64 2.78 -11.55
CA ILE A 104 -11.05 2.58 -12.00
C ILE A 104 -11.09 1.94 -13.38
#